data_AF-M7YLA4-F1
#
_entry.id   AF-M7YLA4-F1
#
_cell.length_a   1.000
_cell.length_b   1.000
_cell.length_c   1.000
_cell.angle_alpha   90.00
_cell.angle_beta   90.00
_cell.angle_gamma   90.00
#
_symmetry.space_group_name_H-M   'P 1'
#
loop_
_entity.id
_entity.type
_entity.pdbx_description
1 polymer ?
#
loop_
_entity_poly.entity_id
_entity_poly.type
_entity_poly.pdbx_seq_one_letter_code
_entity_poly.pdbx_strand_id
1 'polypeptide(L)'
;MAAQADTIEVPTDAELLQAQADLWRHSLYYLSSMGLRCAVQLGIPTTIHRLGGFASLPDLMAELSLPSVKMPFLSRLMRVLVASGVFAADKDSESGGELYRLTPLSRILVDGVDADEHHSQKYFVLGVTSPHCAEAALGLADWFKKDLEPPVPSPFEDLHGAPIFDERTPLMDEEFDAVANQGLAAHDNLGIATILRECGDIFKGLESLTDCCGGDGTTARALVKAYPHIKCTVLDLPKVIDKAPTDGVVYYVAGDLFHTVPSSQAVMLKLVLHFWSDEDCVKILTQCKKAIPPRDEGGKVIIIDIVIGPSLGPIMFEAQLLMDMLMMVNTRGAQRSENDWRKLFVEAGFKDYKIVKKLGARCVIEAYPHIKCTVLDLPKVIDKAPTDGVVYYVAGDLFHTVPSSQAVMLKLVLHFWSDEDCVKILTQCKKAIPPRDEGGKVIIIDIVIGPSLGPIMFEAQLLMDMLMMVNTRGAQRSENDWRKLFVEAGFKDYKIVKKLGARCVIEVYP
;
A
#
# COMPACT_ATOMS: atom_id res chain seq x y z
N MET A 1 10.83 43.91 28.86
CA MET A 1 10.14 43.62 27.58
C MET A 1 8.88 42.83 27.93
N ALA A 2 7.75 43.51 28.03
CA ALA A 2 6.45 42.87 28.24
C ALA A 2 5.94 42.39 26.88
N ALA A 3 5.58 41.11 26.81
CA ALA A 3 5.06 40.47 25.61
C ALA A 3 3.78 41.15 25.14
N GLN A 4 3.68 41.40 23.84
CA GLN A 4 2.40 41.71 23.17
C GLN A 4 1.46 40.53 23.44
N ALA A 5 0.39 40.78 24.21
CA ALA A 5 -0.74 39.87 24.25
C ALA A 5 -1.45 39.99 22.90
N ASP A 6 -1.47 38.91 22.12
CA ASP A 6 -2.29 38.83 20.92
C ASP A 6 -3.74 39.11 21.30
N THR A 7 -4.32 40.17 20.73
CA THR A 7 -5.73 40.48 20.88
C THR A 7 -6.54 39.34 20.28
N ILE A 8 -7.27 38.61 21.14
CA ILE A 8 -8.19 37.55 20.72
C ILE A 8 -9.25 38.18 19.82
N GLU A 9 -9.27 37.76 18.55
CA GLU A 9 -10.30 38.15 17.60
C GLU A 9 -11.65 37.58 18.07
N VAL A 10 -12.65 38.45 18.27
CA VAL A 10 -13.98 38.06 18.72
C VAL A 10 -14.83 37.72 17.49
N PRO A 11 -15.41 36.50 17.38
CA PRO A 11 -16.26 36.13 16.26
C PRO A 11 -17.50 37.02 16.13
N THR A 12 -17.97 37.21 14.91
CA THR A 12 -19.24 37.88 14.61
C THR A 12 -20.45 37.04 15.03
N ASP A 13 -21.61 37.67 15.22
CA ASP A 13 -22.87 36.97 15.52
C ASP A 13 -23.22 35.91 14.46
N ALA A 14 -22.92 36.19 13.18
CA ALA A 14 -23.15 35.25 12.09
C ALA A 14 -22.25 34.00 12.19
N GLU A 15 -20.98 34.20 12.54
CA GLU A 15 -20.04 33.08 12.78
C GLU A 15 -20.45 32.27 14.01
N LEU A 16 -20.96 32.90 15.07
CA LEU A 16 -21.47 32.20 16.25
C LEU A 16 -22.71 31.35 15.94
N LEU A 17 -23.64 31.86 15.12
CA LEU A 17 -24.82 31.10 14.68
C LEU A 17 -24.44 29.90 13.80
N GLN A 18 -23.47 30.08 12.89
CA GLN A 18 -22.93 28.97 12.10
C GLN A 18 -22.21 27.95 12.99
N ALA A 19 -21.39 28.41 13.94
CA ALA A 19 -20.71 27.56 14.91
C ALA A 19 -21.69 26.75 15.77
N GLN A 20 -22.86 27.30 16.12
CA GLN A 20 -23.92 26.55 16.81
C GLN A 20 -24.46 25.41 15.95
N ALA A 21 -24.69 25.63 14.66
CA ALA A 21 -25.12 24.59 13.74
C ALA A 21 -24.05 23.49 13.62
N ASP A 22 -22.77 23.86 13.52
CA ASP A 22 -21.66 22.91 13.43
C ASP A 22 -21.47 22.13 14.75
N LEU A 23 -21.65 22.78 15.90
CA LEU A 23 -21.67 22.11 17.21
C LEU A 23 -22.76 21.04 17.27
N TRP A 24 -23.98 21.34 16.82
CA TRP A 24 -25.07 20.35 16.77
C TRP A 24 -24.74 19.20 15.83
N ARG A 25 -24.17 19.47 14.65
CA ARG A 25 -23.77 18.42 13.71
C ARG A 25 -22.77 17.46 14.34
N HIS A 26 -21.65 17.98 14.86
CA HIS A 26 -20.61 17.14 15.45
C HIS A 26 -21.10 16.39 16.70
N SER A 27 -21.92 17.02 17.55
CA SER A 27 -22.42 16.39 18.77
C SER A 27 -23.50 15.33 18.52
N LEU A 28 -24.21 15.40 17.38
CA LEU A 28 -25.32 14.50 17.05
C LEU A 28 -24.99 13.51 15.93
N TYR A 29 -23.79 13.53 15.34
CA TYR A 29 -23.40 12.56 14.30
C TYR A 29 -23.52 11.10 14.72
N TYR A 30 -23.40 10.79 16.02
CA TYR A 30 -23.66 9.44 16.52
C TYR A 30 -25.09 8.96 16.20
N LEU A 31 -26.09 9.85 16.18
CA LEU A 31 -27.48 9.51 15.80
C LEU A 31 -27.59 9.16 14.32
N SER A 32 -26.80 9.79 13.45
CA SER A 32 -26.72 9.40 12.04
C SER A 32 -26.15 7.99 11.89
N SER A 33 -25.07 7.69 12.62
CA SER A 33 -24.48 6.34 12.64
C SER A 33 -25.45 5.29 13.19
N MET A 34 -26.16 5.59 14.28
CA MET A 34 -27.18 4.70 14.85
C MET A 34 -28.40 4.57 13.94
N GLY A 35 -28.76 5.62 13.20
CA GLY A 35 -29.81 5.58 12.19
C GLY A 35 -29.45 4.62 11.06
N LEU A 36 -28.20 4.66 10.58
CA LEU A 36 -27.69 3.72 9.58
C LEU A 36 -27.68 2.29 10.11
N ARG A 37 -27.19 2.08 11.33
CA ARG A 37 -27.25 0.78 12.02
C ARG A 37 -28.68 0.24 12.06
N CYS A 38 -29.64 1.07 12.48
CA CYS A 38 -31.06 0.71 12.54
C CYS A 38 -31.61 0.29 11.18
N ALA A 39 -31.32 1.06 10.12
CA ALA A 39 -31.76 0.72 8.77
C ALA A 39 -31.18 -0.62 8.27
N VAL A 40 -29.92 -0.91 8.61
CA VAL A 40 -29.27 -2.19 8.31
C VAL A 40 -29.92 -3.33 9.10
N GLN A 41 -30.13 -3.19 10.40
CA GLN A 41 -30.77 -4.21 11.24
C GLN A 41 -32.21 -4.51 10.80
N LEU A 42 -32.95 -3.48 10.40
CA LEU A 42 -34.29 -3.63 9.84
C LEU A 42 -34.28 -4.23 8.43
N GLY A 43 -33.15 -4.34 7.74
CA GLY A 43 -33.09 -4.86 6.37
C GLY A 43 -33.68 -3.92 5.32
N ILE A 44 -33.67 -2.60 5.56
CA ILE A 44 -34.22 -1.60 4.63
C ILE A 44 -33.52 -1.65 3.26
N PRO A 45 -32.17 -1.66 3.15
CA PRO A 45 -31.50 -1.71 1.84
C PRO A 45 -31.92 -2.93 1.00
N THR A 46 -31.93 -4.11 1.62
CA THR A 46 -32.33 -5.37 0.97
C THR A 46 -33.79 -5.35 0.56
N THR A 47 -34.67 -4.77 1.38
CA THR A 47 -36.11 -4.67 1.07
C THR A 47 -36.36 -3.77 -0.13
N ILE A 48 -35.74 -2.59 -0.19
CA ILE A 48 -35.83 -1.70 -1.36
C ILE A 48 -35.31 -2.43 -2.61
N HIS A 49 -34.21 -3.17 -2.50
CA HIS A 49 -33.70 -3.96 -3.62
C HIS A 49 -34.71 -5.00 -4.12
N ARG A 50 -35.29 -5.78 -3.19
CA ARG A 50 -36.26 -6.84 -3.49
C ARG A 50 -37.55 -6.30 -4.12
N LEU A 51 -37.95 -5.08 -3.76
CA LEU A 51 -39.09 -4.37 -4.35
C LEU A 51 -38.82 -3.76 -5.73
N GLY A 52 -37.68 -4.08 -6.36
CA GLY A 52 -37.33 -3.56 -7.68
C GLY A 52 -36.55 -2.24 -7.66
N GLY A 53 -36.01 -1.86 -6.50
CA GLY A 53 -35.12 -0.70 -6.35
C GLY A 53 -35.79 0.57 -5.85
N PHE A 54 -37.11 0.57 -5.70
CA PHE A 54 -37.92 1.67 -5.17
C PHE A 54 -38.88 1.14 -4.10
N ALA A 55 -39.14 1.91 -3.06
CA ALA A 55 -40.15 1.59 -2.06
C ALA A 55 -40.78 2.85 -1.47
N SER A 56 -42.10 2.87 -1.35
CA SER A 56 -42.80 3.87 -0.55
C SER A 56 -42.69 3.54 0.95
N LEU A 57 -43.02 4.50 1.81
CA LEU A 57 -43.05 4.24 3.26
C LEU A 57 -44.07 3.13 3.64
N PRO A 58 -45.31 3.09 3.10
CA PRO A 58 -46.20 1.96 3.27
C PRO A 58 -45.62 0.61 2.84
N ASP A 59 -44.91 0.55 1.71
CA ASP A 59 -44.30 -0.70 1.22
C ASP A 59 -43.24 -1.20 2.22
N LEU A 60 -42.38 -0.31 2.70
CA LEU A 60 -41.39 -0.64 3.73
C LEU A 60 -42.05 -1.12 5.02
N MET A 61 -43.12 -0.47 5.47
CA MET A 61 -43.84 -0.88 6.68
C MET A 61 -44.43 -2.29 6.53
N ALA A 62 -45.01 -2.59 5.36
CA ALA A 62 -45.62 -3.88 5.07
C ALA A 62 -44.56 -5.00 4.95
N GLU A 63 -43.54 -4.80 4.11
CA GLU A 63 -42.51 -5.81 3.85
C GLU A 63 -41.63 -6.12 5.07
N LEU A 64 -41.38 -5.10 5.91
CA LEU A 64 -40.62 -5.26 7.14
C LEU A 64 -41.48 -5.69 8.33
N SER A 65 -42.79 -5.88 8.12
CA SER A 65 -43.76 -6.24 9.17
C SER A 65 -43.74 -5.30 10.38
N LEU A 66 -43.60 -3.99 10.13
CA LEU A 66 -43.50 -2.98 11.18
C LEU A 66 -44.88 -2.51 11.65
N PRO A 67 -45.09 -2.25 12.96
CA PRO A 67 -46.36 -1.73 13.47
C PRO A 67 -46.70 -0.38 12.84
N SER A 68 -47.89 -0.24 12.25
CA SER A 68 -48.33 0.97 11.51
C SER A 68 -48.18 2.27 12.31
N VAL A 69 -48.40 2.23 13.63
CA VAL A 69 -48.20 3.37 14.54
C VAL A 69 -46.76 3.93 14.53
N LYS A 70 -45.78 3.14 14.10
CA LYS A 70 -44.37 3.56 14.01
C LYS A 70 -44.02 4.28 12.70
N MET A 71 -44.93 4.35 11.73
CA MET A 71 -44.69 4.95 10.42
C MET A 71 -44.14 6.39 10.47
N PRO A 72 -44.65 7.32 11.31
CA PRO A 72 -44.09 8.67 11.40
C PRO A 72 -42.63 8.70 11.88
N PHE A 73 -42.23 7.73 12.72
CA PHE A 73 -40.85 7.65 13.21
C PHE A 73 -39.91 7.07 12.15
N LEU A 74 -40.37 6.06 11.38
CA LEU A 74 -39.60 5.56 10.24
C LEU A 74 -39.41 6.67 9.19
N SER A 75 -40.43 7.49 8.92
CA SER A 75 -40.29 8.66 8.04
C SER A 75 -39.19 9.63 8.51
N ARG A 76 -39.11 9.91 9.82
CA ARG A 76 -38.06 10.76 10.39
C ARG A 76 -36.66 10.16 10.22
N LEU A 77 -36.53 8.85 10.45
CA LEU A 77 -35.27 8.12 10.23
C LEU A 77 -34.85 8.20 8.75
N MET A 78 -35.75 7.86 7.84
CA MET A 78 -35.48 7.89 6.40
C MET A 78 -35.11 9.29 5.91
N ARG A 79 -35.72 10.34 6.45
CA ARG A 79 -35.37 11.73 6.12
C ARG A 79 -33.90 12.06 6.45
N VAL A 80 -33.41 11.65 7.61
CA VAL A 80 -32.00 11.83 7.99
C VAL A 80 -31.08 11.03 7.07
N LEU A 81 -31.44 9.78 6.79
CA LEU A 81 -30.65 8.91 5.92
C LEU A 81 -30.61 9.39 4.47
N VAL A 82 -31.70 9.97 3.97
CA VAL A 82 -31.74 10.64 2.65
C VAL A 82 -30.87 11.89 2.66
N ALA A 83 -31.01 12.76 3.67
CA ALA A 83 -30.19 13.98 3.79
C ALA A 83 -28.68 13.68 3.89
N SER A 84 -28.31 12.54 4.49
CA SER A 84 -26.92 12.06 4.58
C SER A 84 -26.43 11.30 3.33
N GLY A 85 -27.29 11.10 2.32
CA GLY A 85 -26.94 10.41 1.07
C GLY A 85 -26.91 8.87 1.14
N VAL A 86 -27.33 8.27 2.27
CA VAL A 86 -27.48 6.81 2.41
C VAL A 86 -28.57 6.30 1.47
N PHE A 87 -29.69 7.01 1.38
CA PHE A 87 -30.75 6.75 0.40
C PHE A 87 -31.00 8.01 -0.45
N ALA A 88 -31.73 7.85 -1.55
CA ALA A 88 -32.31 8.97 -2.28
C ALA A 88 -33.83 8.87 -2.21
N ALA A 89 -34.53 10.01 -2.31
CA ALA A 89 -35.98 10.08 -2.36
C ALA A 89 -36.41 10.84 -3.61
N ASP A 90 -37.28 10.23 -4.40
CA ASP A 90 -37.93 10.83 -5.56
C ASP A 90 -39.42 11.07 -5.24
N LYS A 91 -40.06 11.99 -5.95
CA LYS A 91 -41.52 12.17 -5.84
C LYS A 91 -42.22 11.13 -6.71
N ASP A 92 -43.18 10.42 -6.14
CA ASP A 92 -44.08 9.57 -6.88
C ASP A 92 -45.00 10.42 -7.77
N SER A 93 -44.97 10.18 -9.07
CA SER A 93 -45.82 10.84 -10.05
C SER A 93 -47.30 10.48 -9.91
N GLU A 94 -47.64 9.33 -9.33
CA GLU A 94 -49.02 8.84 -9.21
C GLU A 94 -49.66 9.19 -7.85
N SER A 95 -48.97 8.90 -6.74
CA SER A 95 -49.50 9.17 -5.40
C SER A 95 -49.11 10.53 -4.81
N GLY A 96 -48.11 11.21 -5.39
CA GLY A 96 -47.50 12.41 -4.80
C GLY A 96 -46.66 12.15 -3.55
N GLY A 97 -46.51 10.89 -3.14
CA GLY A 97 -45.69 10.46 -2.01
C GLY A 97 -44.18 10.43 -2.30
N GLU A 98 -43.38 10.14 -1.28
CA GLU A 98 -41.93 9.90 -1.44
C GLU A 98 -41.65 8.43 -1.77
N LEU A 99 -40.85 8.19 -2.82
CA LEU A 99 -40.29 6.88 -3.16
C LEU A 99 -38.82 6.86 -2.82
N TYR A 100 -38.43 5.97 -1.90
CA TYR A 100 -37.04 5.77 -1.51
C TYR A 100 -36.36 4.82 -2.48
N ARG A 101 -35.13 5.15 -2.89
CA ARG A 101 -34.29 4.30 -3.72
C ARG A 101 -32.87 4.19 -3.18
N LEU A 102 -32.16 3.15 -3.62
CA LEU A 102 -30.76 2.94 -3.26
C LEU A 102 -29.86 4.01 -3.87
N THR A 103 -28.80 4.37 -3.13
CA THR A 103 -27.62 5.09 -3.61
C THR A 103 -26.45 4.10 -3.65
N PRO A 104 -25.26 4.48 -4.18
CA PRO A 104 -24.08 3.61 -4.09
C PRO A 104 -23.77 3.15 -2.64
N LEU A 105 -23.99 4.02 -1.64
CA LEU A 105 -23.76 3.68 -0.23
C LEU A 105 -24.75 2.64 0.30
N SER A 106 -26.06 2.80 0.09
CA SER A 106 -27.01 1.75 0.50
C SER A 106 -26.95 0.51 -0.37
N ARG A 107 -26.48 0.61 -1.63
CA ARG A 107 -26.31 -0.55 -2.51
C ARG A 107 -25.30 -1.55 -1.97
N ILE A 108 -24.16 -1.08 -1.43
CA ILE A 108 -23.14 -1.98 -0.83
C ILE A 108 -23.63 -2.63 0.48
N LEU A 109 -24.77 -2.23 1.03
CA LEU A 109 -25.38 -2.81 2.23
C LEU A 109 -26.44 -3.89 1.92
N VAL A 110 -26.83 -4.03 0.66
CA VAL A 110 -27.79 -5.06 0.24
C VAL A 110 -27.21 -6.43 0.52
N ASP A 111 -28.01 -7.32 1.09
CA ASP A 111 -27.62 -8.70 1.42
C ASP A 111 -28.25 -9.71 0.45
N GLY A 112 -27.63 -10.89 0.32
CA GLY A 112 -28.18 -11.99 -0.48
C GLY A 112 -28.19 -11.76 -1.99
N VAL A 113 -27.32 -10.88 -2.51
CA VAL A 113 -27.11 -10.74 -3.95
C VAL A 113 -26.00 -11.72 -4.36
N ASP A 114 -26.39 -12.81 -5.01
CA ASP A 114 -25.45 -13.77 -5.61
C ASP A 114 -24.83 -13.18 -6.88
N ALA A 115 -23.91 -12.25 -6.70
CA ALA A 115 -23.03 -11.76 -7.74
C ALA A 115 -21.59 -11.94 -7.24
N ASP A 116 -20.73 -12.52 -8.10
CA ASP A 116 -19.32 -12.83 -7.82
C ASP A 116 -18.53 -11.65 -7.19
N GLU A 117 -18.99 -10.41 -7.38
CA GLU A 117 -18.32 -9.17 -6.95
C GLU A 117 -19.07 -8.39 -5.85
N HIS A 118 -20.26 -8.84 -5.43
CA HIS A 118 -21.04 -8.12 -4.41
C HIS A 118 -20.79 -8.71 -3.02
N HIS A 119 -20.17 -7.93 -2.15
CA HIS A 119 -19.94 -8.30 -0.75
C HIS A 119 -20.63 -7.30 0.15
N SER A 120 -21.71 -7.75 0.79
CA SER A 120 -22.50 -6.91 1.69
C SER A 120 -21.63 -6.36 2.81
N GLN A 121 -21.58 -5.03 2.94
CA GLN A 121 -20.87 -4.32 3.99
C GLN A 121 -21.73 -4.12 5.25
N LYS A 122 -22.86 -4.83 5.36
CA LYS A 122 -23.76 -4.69 6.52
C LYS A 122 -23.05 -4.98 7.84
N TYR A 123 -22.20 -6.00 7.89
CA TYR A 123 -21.51 -6.40 9.11
C TYR A 123 -20.40 -5.43 9.50
N PHE A 124 -19.82 -4.69 8.55
CA PHE A 124 -18.94 -3.57 8.86
C PHE A 124 -19.69 -2.52 9.69
N VAL A 125 -20.88 -2.10 9.25
CA VAL A 125 -21.73 -1.17 10.00
C VAL A 125 -22.07 -1.72 11.38
N LEU A 126 -22.50 -2.98 11.47
CA LEU A 126 -22.91 -3.60 12.73
C LEU A 126 -21.74 -3.78 13.72
N GLY A 127 -20.54 -4.09 13.25
CA GLY A 127 -19.35 -4.28 14.08
C GLY A 127 -18.83 -2.96 14.66
N VAL A 128 -18.63 -1.94 13.82
CA VAL A 128 -18.09 -0.64 14.26
C VAL A 128 -19.07 0.17 15.12
N THR A 129 -20.37 -0.13 15.03
CA THR A 129 -21.42 0.47 15.87
C THR A 129 -21.91 -0.45 16.98
N SER A 130 -21.15 -1.51 17.31
CA SER A 130 -21.47 -2.42 18.42
C SER A 130 -21.34 -1.71 19.77
N PRO A 131 -22.01 -2.23 20.82
CA PRO A 131 -21.86 -1.70 22.18
C PRO A 131 -20.40 -1.66 22.65
N HIS A 132 -19.63 -2.73 22.45
CA HIS A 132 -18.23 -2.81 22.89
C HIS A 132 -17.33 -1.74 22.25
N CYS A 133 -17.46 -1.52 20.93
CA CYS A 133 -16.74 -0.46 20.22
C CYS A 133 -17.19 0.94 20.69
N ALA A 134 -18.50 1.13 20.90
CA ALA A 134 -19.05 2.41 21.35
C ALA A 134 -18.62 2.75 22.78
N GLU A 135 -18.59 1.77 23.69
CA GLU A 135 -18.13 1.95 25.07
C GLU A 135 -16.64 2.30 25.14
N ALA A 136 -15.80 1.64 24.34
CA ALA A 136 -14.39 1.99 24.22
C ALA A 136 -14.21 3.45 23.76
N ALA A 137 -15.00 3.90 22.79
CA ALA A 137 -14.98 5.29 22.32
C ALA A 137 -15.48 6.29 23.38
N LEU A 138 -16.51 5.94 24.16
CA LEU A 138 -17.01 6.75 25.27
C LEU A 138 -15.95 6.95 26.38
N GLY A 139 -15.08 5.94 26.59
CA GLY A 139 -14.01 5.95 27.59
C GLY A 139 -12.73 6.71 27.21
N LEU A 140 -12.65 7.30 26.01
CA LEU A 140 -11.40 7.91 25.49
C LEU A 140 -10.78 8.94 26.43
N ALA A 141 -11.59 9.82 27.02
CA ALA A 141 -11.09 10.86 27.92
C ALA A 141 -10.43 10.30 29.19
N ASP A 142 -10.88 9.15 29.67
CA ASP A 142 -10.29 8.48 30.82
C ASP A 142 -9.05 7.69 30.40
N TRP A 143 -9.08 7.02 29.25
CA TRP A 143 -7.91 6.36 28.67
C TRP A 143 -6.73 7.32 28.48
N PHE A 144 -6.94 8.51 27.92
CA PHE A 144 -5.89 9.53 27.75
C PHE A 144 -5.29 10.05 29.08
N LYS A 145 -6.00 9.93 30.20
CA LYS A 145 -5.52 10.36 31.52
C LYS A 145 -4.80 9.26 32.29
N LYS A 146 -4.94 8.00 31.86
CA LYS A 146 -4.27 6.86 32.48
C LYS A 146 -2.77 6.93 32.16
N ASP A 147 -1.96 6.63 33.17
CA ASP A 147 -0.52 6.44 33.00
C ASP A 147 -0.30 4.96 32.64
N LEU A 148 0.09 4.69 31.39
CA LEU A 148 0.23 3.35 30.82
C LEU A 148 1.66 3.15 30.30
N GLU A 149 2.29 2.06 30.71
CA GLU A 149 3.63 1.68 30.24
C GLU A 149 3.55 0.98 28.87
N PRO A 150 4.54 1.18 27.97
CA PRO A 150 4.61 0.45 26.71
C PRO A 150 4.74 -1.07 26.88
N PRO A 151 4.14 -1.90 26.00
CA PRO A 151 3.30 -1.50 24.88
C PRO A 151 1.92 -1.02 25.36
N VAL A 152 1.50 0.16 24.87
CA VAL A 152 0.25 0.78 25.28
C VAL A 152 -0.93 0.00 24.66
N PRO A 153 -1.89 -0.50 25.47
CA PRO A 153 -3.08 -1.16 24.95
C PRO A 153 -3.99 -0.16 24.25
N SER A 154 -4.78 -0.62 23.28
CA SER A 154 -5.85 0.20 22.71
C SER A 154 -6.92 0.53 23.77
N PRO A 155 -7.72 1.60 23.60
CA PRO A 155 -8.87 1.86 24.45
C PRO A 155 -9.81 0.66 24.58
N PHE A 156 -10.04 -0.09 23.49
CA PHE A 156 -10.81 -1.32 23.52
C PHE A 156 -10.15 -2.39 24.39
N GLU A 157 -8.84 -2.63 24.22
CA GLU A 157 -8.10 -3.64 24.99
C GLU A 157 -8.01 -3.29 26.48
N ASP A 158 -7.78 -2.02 26.81
CA ASP A 158 -7.72 -1.52 28.19
C ASP A 158 -9.08 -1.64 28.90
N LEU A 159 -10.19 -1.39 28.18
CA LEU A 159 -11.54 -1.51 28.73
C LEU A 159 -11.97 -2.97 28.89
N HIS A 160 -11.75 -3.80 27.87
CA HIS A 160 -12.31 -5.15 27.77
C HIS A 160 -11.34 -6.26 28.17
N GLY A 161 -10.07 -5.93 28.42
CA GLY A 161 -9.03 -6.85 28.88
C GLY A 161 -8.43 -7.77 27.80
N ALA A 162 -8.84 -7.61 26.54
CA ALA A 162 -8.31 -8.35 25.40
C ALA A 162 -8.38 -7.52 24.10
N PRO A 163 -7.44 -7.71 23.16
CA PRO A 163 -7.54 -7.14 21.82
C PRO A 163 -8.81 -7.58 21.08
N ILE A 164 -9.28 -6.75 20.16
CA ILE A 164 -10.32 -7.15 19.21
C ILE A 164 -9.78 -8.29 18.32
N PHE A 165 -10.54 -9.38 18.13
CA PHE A 165 -10.15 -10.64 17.43
C PHE A 165 -9.21 -11.60 18.18
N ASP A 166 -8.98 -11.36 19.47
CA ASP A 166 -8.26 -12.28 20.36
C ASP A 166 -9.07 -13.57 20.62
N GLU A 167 -8.41 -14.65 21.01
CA GLU A 167 -9.07 -15.91 21.37
C GLU A 167 -10.01 -15.80 22.58
N ARG A 168 -9.85 -14.75 23.38
CA ARG A 168 -10.71 -14.42 24.52
C ARG A 168 -11.97 -13.65 24.12
N THR A 169 -12.04 -13.06 22.92
CA THR A 169 -13.21 -12.27 22.48
C THR A 169 -14.53 -13.08 22.50
N PRO A 170 -14.57 -14.36 22.05
CA PRO A 170 -15.78 -15.18 22.17
C PRO A 170 -16.22 -15.46 23.62
N LEU A 171 -15.28 -15.45 24.58
CA LEU A 171 -15.59 -15.63 26.00
C LEU A 171 -16.24 -14.38 26.62
N MET A 172 -15.97 -13.21 26.03
CA MET A 172 -16.59 -11.95 26.40
C MET A 172 -18.00 -11.85 25.80
N ASP A 173 -18.13 -12.06 24.50
CA ASP A 173 -19.39 -11.96 23.75
C ASP A 173 -19.27 -12.66 22.39
N GLU A 174 -19.88 -13.85 22.28
CA GLU A 174 -19.86 -14.67 21.06
C GLU A 174 -20.58 -14.00 19.87
N GLU A 175 -21.66 -13.25 20.12
CA GLU A 175 -22.40 -12.55 19.06
C GLU A 175 -21.57 -11.40 18.51
N PHE A 176 -20.92 -10.63 19.39
CA PHE A 176 -20.00 -9.59 18.99
C PHE A 176 -18.80 -10.15 18.21
N ASP A 177 -18.19 -11.25 18.68
CA ASP A 177 -17.08 -11.89 17.96
C ASP A 177 -17.51 -12.29 16.54
N ALA A 178 -18.68 -12.92 16.39
CA ALA A 178 -19.20 -13.29 15.07
C ALA A 178 -19.43 -12.07 14.16
N VAL A 179 -20.06 -11.01 14.68
CA VAL A 179 -20.32 -9.78 13.92
C VAL A 179 -19.03 -9.06 13.55
N ALA A 180 -18.07 -9.00 14.46
CA ALA A 180 -16.78 -8.36 14.24
C ALA A 180 -15.99 -9.12 13.15
N ASN A 181 -15.88 -10.45 13.24
CA ASN A 181 -15.19 -11.27 12.25
C ASN A 181 -15.84 -11.19 10.86
N GLN A 182 -17.18 -11.18 10.79
CA GLN A 182 -17.91 -10.97 9.53
C GLN A 182 -17.71 -9.56 8.97
N GLY A 183 -17.64 -8.56 9.85
CA GLY A 183 -17.35 -7.17 9.49
C GLY A 183 -15.94 -7.01 8.91
N LEU A 184 -14.95 -7.67 9.52
CA LEU A 184 -13.58 -7.75 9.03
C LEU A 184 -13.53 -8.41 7.65
N ALA A 185 -14.11 -9.60 7.49
CA ALA A 185 -14.14 -10.31 6.21
C ALA A 185 -14.84 -9.48 5.10
N ALA A 186 -15.94 -8.80 5.42
CA ALA A 186 -16.64 -7.93 4.48
C ALA A 186 -15.76 -6.73 4.07
N HIS A 187 -15.13 -6.07 5.05
CA HIS A 187 -14.22 -4.95 4.81
C HIS A 187 -13.05 -5.40 3.92
N ASP A 188 -12.44 -6.53 4.25
CA ASP A 188 -11.29 -7.05 3.55
C ASP A 188 -11.65 -7.39 2.10
N ASN A 189 -12.69 -8.18 1.88
CA ASN A 189 -13.00 -8.68 0.54
C ASN A 189 -13.50 -7.60 -0.42
N LEU A 190 -13.93 -6.44 0.08
CA LEU A 190 -14.35 -5.32 -0.77
C LEU A 190 -13.22 -4.93 -1.75
N GLY A 191 -13.53 -4.66 -3.01
CA GLY A 191 -12.60 -4.01 -3.94
C GLY A 191 -11.48 -4.87 -4.56
N ILE A 192 -11.35 -6.16 -4.21
CA ILE A 192 -10.33 -7.03 -4.82
C ILE A 192 -10.49 -7.15 -6.35
N ALA A 193 -11.72 -7.26 -6.85
CA ALA A 193 -11.99 -7.29 -8.29
C ALA A 193 -11.50 -6.02 -9.00
N THR A 194 -11.66 -4.86 -8.38
CA THR A 194 -11.13 -3.58 -8.89
C THR A 194 -9.61 -3.57 -8.88
N ILE A 195 -8.95 -4.12 -7.84
CA ILE A 195 -7.48 -4.23 -7.81
C ILE A 195 -6.96 -5.13 -8.93
N LEU A 196 -7.57 -6.31 -9.13
CA LEU A 196 -7.18 -7.22 -10.20
C LEU A 196 -7.33 -6.57 -11.59
N ARG A 197 -8.41 -5.80 -11.81
CA ARG A 197 -8.65 -5.08 -13.08
C ARG A 197 -7.71 -3.89 -13.28
N GLU A 198 -7.53 -3.06 -12.26
CA GLU A 198 -6.87 -1.75 -12.35
C GLU A 198 -5.37 -1.78 -12.08
N CYS A 199 -4.89 -2.85 -11.43
CA CYS A 199 -3.49 -3.04 -11.03
C CYS A 199 -2.95 -4.41 -11.48
N GLY A 200 -3.59 -5.07 -12.46
CA GLY A 200 -3.22 -6.43 -12.90
C GLY A 200 -1.75 -6.61 -13.33
N ASP A 201 -1.09 -5.51 -13.73
CA ASP A 201 0.35 -5.52 -14.06
C ASP A 201 1.24 -5.94 -12.90
N ILE A 202 0.83 -5.74 -11.64
CA ILE A 202 1.63 -6.14 -10.47
C ILE A 202 1.74 -7.66 -10.33
N PHE A 203 0.81 -8.41 -10.95
CA PHE A 203 0.78 -9.88 -10.91
C PHE A 203 1.41 -10.52 -12.14
N LYS A 204 1.75 -9.74 -13.18
CA LYS A 204 2.39 -10.27 -14.39
C LYS A 204 3.75 -10.88 -14.08
N GLY A 205 3.99 -12.08 -14.60
CA GLY A 205 5.26 -12.79 -14.44
C GLY A 205 5.48 -13.40 -13.05
N LEU A 206 4.48 -13.36 -12.16
CA LEU A 206 4.54 -14.08 -10.89
C LEU A 206 4.24 -15.57 -11.11
N GLU A 207 4.98 -16.44 -10.41
CA GLU A 207 4.75 -17.87 -10.37
C GLU A 207 4.17 -18.32 -9.02
N SER A 208 4.46 -17.58 -7.95
CA SER A 208 3.98 -17.87 -6.59
C SER A 208 3.72 -16.61 -5.77
N LEU A 209 2.65 -16.65 -4.97
CA LEU A 209 2.27 -15.57 -4.07
C LEU A 209 1.82 -16.15 -2.72
N THR A 210 2.28 -15.55 -1.63
CA THR A 210 1.77 -15.83 -0.28
C THR A 210 0.89 -14.67 0.18
N ASP A 211 -0.39 -14.94 0.41
CA ASP A 211 -1.38 -14.02 0.98
C ASP A 211 -1.37 -14.16 2.50
N CYS A 212 -0.76 -13.19 3.19
CA CYS A 212 -0.60 -13.20 4.64
C CYS A 212 -1.83 -12.60 5.33
N CYS A 213 -2.31 -13.28 6.37
CA CYS A 213 -3.63 -13.03 6.98
C CYS A 213 -4.75 -13.07 5.93
N GLY A 214 -4.67 -14.01 5.00
CA GLY A 214 -5.62 -14.13 3.89
C GLY A 214 -6.98 -14.72 4.29
N GLY A 215 -7.17 -15.07 5.57
CA GLY A 215 -8.42 -15.52 6.13
C GLY A 215 -8.93 -16.81 5.49
N ASP A 216 -10.17 -16.76 5.02
CA ASP A 216 -10.79 -17.88 4.32
C ASP A 216 -10.23 -18.12 2.91
N GLY A 217 -9.28 -17.30 2.44
CA GLY A 217 -8.65 -17.40 1.12
C GLY A 217 -9.41 -16.73 -0.03
N THR A 218 -10.44 -15.92 0.24
CA THR A 218 -11.27 -15.30 -0.81
C THR A 218 -10.46 -14.43 -1.76
N THR A 219 -9.51 -13.66 -1.22
CA THR A 219 -8.60 -12.83 -2.02
C THR A 219 -7.69 -13.69 -2.90
N ALA A 220 -7.01 -14.68 -2.32
CA ALA A 220 -6.16 -15.62 -3.05
C ALA A 220 -6.92 -16.41 -4.15
N ARG A 221 -8.15 -16.87 -3.87
CA ARG A 221 -9.00 -17.55 -4.87
C ARG A 221 -9.36 -16.64 -6.04
N ALA A 222 -9.72 -15.38 -5.77
CA ALA A 222 -10.00 -14.41 -6.83
C ALA A 222 -8.76 -14.18 -7.71
N LEU A 223 -7.57 -14.17 -7.11
CA LEU A 223 -6.30 -14.06 -7.82
C LEU A 223 -6.04 -15.29 -8.69
N VAL A 224 -6.19 -16.51 -8.16
CA VAL A 224 -6.03 -17.76 -8.93
C VAL A 224 -7.04 -17.83 -10.09
N LYS A 225 -8.29 -17.38 -9.89
CA LYS A 225 -9.30 -17.30 -10.96
C LYS A 225 -8.86 -16.36 -12.09
N ALA A 226 -8.25 -15.22 -11.75
CA ALA A 226 -7.74 -14.26 -12.74
C ALA A 226 -6.40 -14.69 -13.38
N TYR A 227 -5.55 -15.38 -12.62
CA TYR A 227 -4.21 -15.79 -13.01
C TYR A 227 -3.93 -17.25 -12.62
N PRO A 228 -4.47 -18.24 -13.37
CA PRO A 228 -4.43 -19.66 -12.99
C PRO A 228 -3.03 -20.28 -12.88
N HIS A 229 -2.00 -19.59 -13.40
CA HIS A 229 -0.61 -20.04 -13.33
C HIS A 229 0.07 -19.68 -12.00
N ILE A 230 -0.49 -18.74 -11.23
CA ILE A 230 0.09 -18.29 -9.96
C ILE A 230 -0.32 -19.26 -8.86
N LYS A 231 0.66 -19.89 -8.22
CA LYS A 231 0.42 -20.71 -7.02
C LYS A 231 0.22 -19.80 -5.82
N CYS A 232 -0.96 -19.84 -5.22
CA CYS A 232 -1.27 -19.02 -4.05
C CYS A 232 -1.25 -19.84 -2.76
N THR A 233 -0.51 -19.34 -1.77
CA THR A 233 -0.49 -19.83 -0.40
C THR A 233 -1.19 -18.82 0.50
N VAL A 234 -2.16 -19.23 1.30
CA VAL A 234 -2.80 -18.42 2.34
C VAL A 234 -2.12 -18.75 3.66
N LEU A 235 -1.46 -17.77 4.28
CA LEU A 235 -0.91 -17.88 5.63
C LEU A 235 -1.86 -17.21 6.61
N ASP A 236 -2.32 -17.94 7.62
CA ASP A 236 -3.11 -17.39 8.72
C ASP A 236 -2.93 -18.21 10.00
N LEU A 237 -3.47 -17.73 11.11
CA LEU A 237 -3.41 -18.43 12.40
C LEU A 237 -4.10 -19.80 12.32
N PRO A 238 -3.66 -20.80 13.10
CA PRO A 238 -4.25 -22.14 13.10
C PRO A 238 -5.78 -22.14 13.22
N LYS A 239 -6.33 -21.36 14.15
CA LYS A 239 -7.78 -21.24 14.39
C LYS A 239 -8.59 -20.76 13.17
N VAL A 240 -7.94 -20.03 12.26
CA VAL A 240 -8.56 -19.53 11.02
C VAL A 240 -8.44 -20.58 9.92
N ILE A 241 -7.25 -21.16 9.75
CA ILE A 241 -6.96 -22.19 8.75
C ILE A 241 -7.77 -23.47 8.98
N ASP A 242 -8.04 -23.84 10.24
CA ASP A 242 -8.87 -25.01 10.58
C ASP A 242 -10.30 -24.92 10.04
N LYS A 243 -10.78 -23.71 9.73
CA LYS A 243 -12.11 -23.44 9.15
C LYS A 243 -12.07 -23.19 7.64
N ALA A 244 -10.89 -23.24 7.02
CA ALA A 244 -10.71 -22.90 5.62
C ALA A 244 -11.28 -23.98 4.68
N PRO A 245 -11.73 -23.60 3.47
CA PRO A 245 -12.15 -24.55 2.44
C PRO A 245 -11.05 -25.56 2.06
N THR A 246 -11.42 -26.82 1.86
CA THR A 246 -10.50 -27.91 1.45
C THR A 246 -10.63 -28.27 -0.05
N ASP A 247 -10.90 -27.26 -0.88
CA ASP A 247 -11.18 -27.42 -2.32
C ASP A 247 -9.92 -27.61 -3.19
N GLY A 248 -8.72 -27.36 -2.63
CA GLY A 248 -7.44 -27.48 -3.33
C GLY A 248 -7.15 -26.36 -4.33
N VAL A 249 -7.94 -25.28 -4.33
CA VAL A 249 -7.74 -24.12 -5.23
C VAL A 249 -6.54 -23.29 -4.79
N VAL A 250 -6.35 -23.15 -3.48
CA VAL A 250 -5.20 -22.47 -2.85
C VAL A 250 -4.61 -23.36 -1.75
N TYR A 251 -3.35 -23.12 -1.38
CA TYR A 251 -2.68 -23.84 -0.30
C TYR A 251 -2.85 -23.09 1.01
N TYR A 252 -3.35 -23.73 2.05
CA TYR A 252 -3.44 -23.11 3.38
C TYR A 252 -2.27 -23.53 4.26
N VAL A 253 -1.65 -22.56 4.92
CA VAL A 253 -0.56 -22.76 5.87
C VAL A 253 -0.93 -22.09 7.18
N ALA A 254 -1.08 -22.89 8.23
CA ALA A 254 -1.24 -22.39 9.58
C ALA A 254 0.11 -21.87 10.10
N GLY A 255 0.15 -20.64 10.58
CA GLY A 255 1.37 -20.04 11.11
C GLY A 255 1.17 -18.64 11.65
N ASP A 256 2.25 -18.12 12.23
CA ASP A 256 2.32 -16.76 12.75
C ASP A 256 3.27 -15.92 11.89
N LEU A 257 2.72 -14.85 11.34
CA LEU A 257 3.40 -13.93 10.44
C LEU A 257 4.57 -13.18 11.11
N PHE A 258 4.60 -13.08 12.45
CA PHE A 258 5.73 -12.53 13.21
C PHE A 258 6.94 -13.47 13.23
N HIS A 259 6.72 -14.76 13.00
CA HIS A 259 7.73 -15.79 13.09
C HIS A 259 8.23 -16.25 11.72
N THR A 260 7.35 -16.74 10.85
CA THR A 260 7.75 -17.32 9.56
C THR A 260 6.68 -17.10 8.51
N VAL A 261 7.10 -16.56 7.37
CA VAL A 261 6.27 -16.43 6.17
C VAL A 261 6.76 -17.44 5.13
N PRO A 262 5.88 -18.28 4.54
CA PRO A 262 6.24 -19.22 3.48
C PRO A 262 6.94 -18.52 2.32
N SER A 263 8.02 -19.11 1.82
CA SER A 263 8.77 -18.56 0.69
C SER A 263 7.91 -18.52 -0.58
N SER A 264 7.89 -17.37 -1.24
CA SER A 264 7.18 -17.15 -2.51
C SER A 264 7.81 -15.99 -3.28
N GLN A 265 7.55 -15.88 -4.57
CA GLN A 265 8.07 -14.78 -5.37
C GLN A 265 7.50 -13.44 -4.92
N ALA A 266 6.21 -13.41 -4.55
CA ALA A 266 5.60 -12.25 -3.92
C ALA A 266 4.93 -12.60 -2.58
N VAL A 267 4.95 -11.66 -1.64
CA VAL A 267 4.14 -11.71 -0.42
C VAL A 267 3.12 -10.58 -0.48
N MET A 268 1.86 -10.86 -0.17
CA MET A 268 0.79 -9.88 -0.13
C MET A 268 0.31 -9.65 1.30
N LEU A 269 0.17 -8.39 1.68
CA LEU A 269 -0.39 -7.92 2.94
C LEU A 269 -1.53 -6.96 2.62
N LYS A 270 -2.77 -7.46 2.69
CA LYS A 270 -3.95 -6.67 2.39
C LYS A 270 -4.70 -6.33 3.67
N LEU A 271 -4.70 -5.05 4.05
CA LEU A 271 -5.33 -4.54 5.27
C LEU A 271 -4.83 -5.27 6.52
N VAL A 272 -3.54 -5.60 6.55
CA VAL A 272 -2.91 -6.31 7.68
C VAL A 272 -2.18 -5.31 8.58
N LEU A 273 -1.31 -4.50 7.97
CA LEU A 273 -0.37 -3.66 8.70
C LEU A 273 -1.07 -2.50 9.44
N HIS A 274 -2.26 -2.09 9.04
CA HIS A 274 -3.03 -1.08 9.75
C HIS A 274 -3.57 -1.53 11.13
N PHE A 275 -3.49 -2.82 11.49
CA PHE A 275 -3.86 -3.34 12.82
C PHE A 275 -2.72 -3.25 13.83
N TRP A 276 -1.50 -3.01 13.36
CA TRP A 276 -0.27 -3.16 14.14
C TRP A 276 0.46 -1.84 14.34
N SER A 277 1.19 -1.74 15.45
CA SER A 277 2.09 -0.60 15.70
C SER A 277 3.21 -0.54 14.66
N ASP A 278 3.95 0.56 14.62
CA ASP A 278 5.08 0.70 13.70
C ASP A 278 6.18 -0.34 13.96
N GLU A 279 6.49 -0.61 15.23
CA GLU A 279 7.49 -1.61 15.63
C GLU A 279 7.10 -3.01 15.17
N ASP A 280 5.82 -3.35 15.32
CA ASP A 280 5.29 -4.63 14.87
C ASP A 280 5.25 -4.69 13.35
N CYS A 281 4.81 -3.63 12.66
CA CYS A 281 4.90 -3.54 11.20
C CYS A 281 6.32 -3.80 10.68
N VAL A 282 7.35 -3.25 11.32
CA VAL A 282 8.75 -3.48 10.93
C VAL A 282 9.15 -4.95 11.09
N LYS A 283 8.74 -5.61 12.19
CA LYS A 283 8.98 -7.06 12.39
C LYS A 283 8.34 -7.89 11.29
N ILE A 284 7.06 -7.60 10.99
CA ILE A 284 6.27 -8.27 9.97
C ILE A 284 6.93 -8.12 8.60
N LEU A 285 7.19 -6.88 8.18
CA LEU A 285 7.83 -6.55 6.92
C LEU A 285 9.21 -7.21 6.79
N THR A 286 9.95 -7.33 7.90
CA THR A 286 11.24 -8.04 7.93
C THR A 286 11.09 -9.53 7.65
N GLN A 287 10.04 -10.19 8.16
CA GLN A 287 9.76 -11.60 7.81
C GLN A 287 9.31 -11.75 6.36
N CYS A 288 8.43 -10.87 5.87
CA CYS A 288 8.01 -10.86 4.47
C CYS A 288 9.20 -10.68 3.53
N LYS A 289 10.15 -9.81 3.88
CA LYS A 289 11.39 -9.61 3.12
C LYS A 289 12.24 -10.89 3.03
N LYS A 290 12.32 -11.68 4.10
CA LYS A 290 13.07 -12.96 4.10
C LYS A 290 12.39 -14.03 3.25
N ALA A 291 11.08 -13.94 3.07
CA ALA A 291 10.30 -14.91 2.33
C ALA A 291 10.33 -14.71 0.81
N ILE A 292 10.80 -13.55 0.33
CA ILE A 292 10.86 -13.24 -1.10
C ILE A 292 12.30 -13.31 -1.66
N PRO A 293 12.46 -13.67 -2.95
CA PRO A 293 13.76 -13.61 -3.62
C PRO A 293 14.19 -12.15 -3.89
N PRO A 294 15.39 -11.92 -4.44
CA PRO A 294 15.81 -10.61 -4.93
C PRO A 294 14.87 -10.03 -6.01
N ARG A 295 14.92 -8.70 -6.20
CA ARG A 295 14.03 -7.99 -7.14
C ARG A 295 14.19 -8.45 -8.60
N ASP A 296 15.41 -8.80 -9.02
CA ASP A 296 15.73 -9.29 -10.37
C ASP A 296 15.13 -10.67 -10.67
N GLU A 297 14.78 -11.43 -9.63
CA GLU A 297 14.03 -12.68 -9.73
C GLU A 297 12.50 -12.46 -9.55
N GLY A 298 12.06 -11.19 -9.56
CA GLY A 298 10.65 -10.80 -9.40
C GLY A 298 10.18 -10.64 -7.95
N GLY A 299 11.11 -10.69 -6.99
CA GLY A 299 10.83 -10.55 -5.56
C GLY A 299 10.19 -9.22 -5.18
N LYS A 300 9.04 -9.25 -4.51
CA LYS A 300 8.37 -8.06 -3.98
C LYS A 300 7.37 -8.35 -2.85
N VAL A 301 7.15 -7.37 -1.98
CA VAL A 301 5.99 -7.35 -1.08
C VAL A 301 4.94 -6.41 -1.68
N ILE A 302 3.71 -6.89 -1.81
CA ILE A 302 2.55 -6.14 -2.28
C ILE A 302 1.72 -5.78 -1.05
N ILE A 303 1.53 -4.49 -0.82
CA ILE A 303 0.75 -3.98 0.31
C ILE A 303 -0.48 -3.28 -0.25
N ILE A 304 -1.64 -3.64 0.29
CA ILE A 304 -2.91 -3.02 -0.06
C ILE A 304 -3.48 -2.46 1.23
N ASP A 305 -3.33 -1.15 1.43
CA ASP A 305 -3.74 -0.50 2.68
C ASP A 305 -4.17 0.95 2.43
N ILE A 306 -4.70 1.63 3.43
CA ILE A 306 -5.09 3.03 3.33
C ILE A 306 -3.82 3.91 3.48
N VAL A 307 -3.71 4.89 2.58
CA VAL A 307 -2.67 5.94 2.66
C VAL A 307 -3.36 7.26 2.89
N ILE A 308 -3.20 7.82 4.09
CA ILE A 308 -3.79 9.10 4.47
C ILE A 308 -3.22 10.21 3.57
N GLY A 309 -4.11 11.03 3.00
CA GLY A 309 -3.70 12.26 2.37
C GLY A 309 -4.85 13.05 1.74
N PRO A 310 -4.75 14.40 1.68
CA PRO A 310 -5.83 15.27 1.21
C PRO A 310 -6.07 15.21 -0.31
N SER A 311 -5.27 14.43 -1.05
CA SER A 311 -5.27 14.40 -2.52
C SER A 311 -6.59 13.94 -3.16
N LEU A 312 -7.47 13.31 -2.39
CA LEU A 312 -8.76 12.78 -2.87
C LEU A 312 -9.96 13.65 -2.45
N GLY A 313 -9.71 14.86 -1.94
CA GLY A 313 -10.72 15.80 -1.50
C GLY A 313 -11.15 15.62 -0.04
N PRO A 314 -11.89 16.60 0.51
CA PRO A 314 -12.15 16.70 1.95
C PRO A 314 -12.96 15.53 2.52
N ILE A 315 -13.95 15.04 1.78
CA ILE A 315 -14.83 13.94 2.24
C ILE A 315 -14.04 12.63 2.39
N MET A 316 -13.23 12.29 1.38
CA MET A 316 -12.40 11.08 1.43
C MET A 316 -11.34 11.19 2.52
N PHE A 317 -10.74 12.37 2.68
CA PHE A 317 -9.76 12.62 3.73
C PHE A 317 -10.37 12.49 5.13
N GLU A 318 -11.58 13.02 5.36
CA GLU A 318 -12.33 12.83 6.60
C GLU A 318 -12.60 11.34 6.87
N ALA A 319 -13.00 10.56 5.86
CA ALA A 319 -13.20 9.12 6.02
C ALA A 319 -11.91 8.37 6.38
N GLN A 320 -10.77 8.76 5.82
CA GLN A 320 -9.46 8.19 6.19
C GLN A 320 -9.09 8.50 7.65
N LEU A 321 -9.34 9.73 8.12
CA LEU A 321 -9.10 10.13 9.51
C LEU A 321 -10.04 9.42 10.49
N LEU A 322 -11.31 9.23 10.12
CA LEU A 322 -12.24 8.45 10.93
C LEU A 322 -11.82 6.97 11.03
N MET A 323 -11.27 6.41 9.95
CA MET A 323 -10.70 5.07 9.99
C MET A 323 -9.43 5.01 10.85
N ASP A 324 -8.60 6.04 10.85
CA ASP A 324 -7.45 6.16 11.75
C ASP A 324 -7.87 6.19 13.21
N MET A 325 -8.87 7.01 13.55
CA MET A 325 -9.48 7.03 14.88
C MET A 325 -10.05 5.66 15.27
N LEU A 326 -10.68 4.94 14.34
CA LEU A 326 -11.18 3.58 14.59
C LEU A 326 -10.02 2.62 14.91
N MET A 327 -8.91 2.68 14.16
CA MET A 327 -7.74 1.84 14.43
C MET A 327 -7.13 2.17 15.79
N MET A 328 -7.00 3.45 16.14
CA MET A 328 -6.51 3.88 17.45
C MET A 328 -7.40 3.36 18.59
N VAL A 329 -8.73 3.41 18.45
CA VAL A 329 -9.68 2.98 19.50
C VAL A 329 -9.71 1.47 19.66
N ASN A 330 -9.78 0.73 18.55
CA ASN A 330 -10.07 -0.70 18.58
C ASN A 330 -8.82 -1.58 18.52
N THR A 331 -7.70 -1.05 18.05
CA THR A 331 -6.49 -1.81 17.73
C THR A 331 -5.26 -1.06 18.23
N ARG A 332 -4.07 -1.63 18.09
CA ARG A 332 -2.80 -0.91 18.35
C ARG A 332 -2.21 -0.31 17.07
N GLY A 333 -2.98 -0.32 15.99
CA GLY A 333 -2.57 0.13 14.68
C GLY A 333 -2.98 1.56 14.35
N ALA A 334 -2.70 1.95 13.12
CA ALA A 334 -2.92 3.29 12.61
C ALA A 334 -3.03 3.25 11.07
N GLN A 335 -3.71 4.25 10.52
CA GLN A 335 -3.62 4.58 9.11
C GLN A 335 -2.41 5.49 8.89
N ARG A 336 -1.67 5.26 7.81
CA ARG A 336 -0.33 5.84 7.62
C ARG A 336 -0.28 6.79 6.44
N SER A 337 0.48 7.87 6.54
CA SER A 337 0.83 8.69 5.38
C SER A 337 1.88 7.99 4.52
N GLU A 338 2.13 8.50 3.31
CA GLU A 338 3.21 7.98 2.46
C GLU A 338 4.59 8.07 3.13
N ASN A 339 4.83 9.11 3.94
CA ASN A 339 6.09 9.27 4.66
C ASN A 339 6.27 8.23 5.76
N ASP A 340 5.19 7.86 6.46
CA ASP A 340 5.21 6.83 7.49
C ASP A 340 5.46 5.45 6.86
N TRP A 341 4.79 5.14 5.75
CA TRP A 341 5.06 3.95 4.95
C TRP A 341 6.52 3.88 4.49
N ARG A 342 7.06 4.97 3.96
CA ARG A 342 8.46 5.07 3.59
C ARG A 342 9.40 4.76 4.76
N LYS A 343 9.11 5.29 5.95
CA LYS A 343 9.89 5.04 7.16
C LYS A 343 9.88 3.55 7.52
N LEU A 344 8.71 2.92 7.54
CA LEU A 344 8.58 1.47 7.80
C LEU A 344 9.39 0.62 6.81
N PHE A 345 9.32 0.94 5.52
CA PHE A 345 10.09 0.22 4.50
C PHE A 345 11.60 0.34 4.73
N VAL A 346 12.09 1.53 5.04
CA VAL A 346 13.51 1.76 5.32
C VAL A 346 13.95 1.00 6.56
N GLU A 347 13.17 1.03 7.64
CA GLU A 347 13.47 0.35 8.90
C GLU A 347 13.41 -1.17 8.77
N ALA A 348 12.47 -1.72 7.99
CA ALA A 348 12.43 -3.14 7.63
C ALA A 348 13.50 -3.54 6.58
N GLY A 349 14.31 -2.58 6.12
CA GLY A 349 15.45 -2.81 5.24
C GLY A 349 15.12 -2.98 3.76
N PHE A 350 13.93 -2.59 3.31
CA PHE A 350 13.62 -2.44 1.89
C PHE A 350 14.44 -1.26 1.32
N LYS A 351 14.76 -1.33 0.02
CA LYS A 351 15.61 -0.31 -0.63
C LYS A 351 14.85 0.57 -1.61
N ASP A 352 13.71 0.11 -2.08
CA ASP A 352 12.85 0.83 -2.99
C ASP A 352 11.40 0.47 -2.70
N TYR A 353 10.50 1.42 -2.97
CA TYR A 353 9.07 1.18 -2.94
C TYR A 353 8.40 2.02 -4.01
N LYS A 354 7.24 1.56 -4.46
CA LYS A 354 6.43 2.25 -5.46
C LYS A 354 4.98 2.24 -5.01
N ILE A 355 4.39 3.41 -4.88
CA ILE A 355 2.92 3.53 -4.88
C ILE A 355 2.45 3.27 -6.31
N VAL A 356 1.79 2.14 -6.52
CA VAL A 356 1.31 1.71 -7.83
C VAL A 356 0.09 2.51 -8.23
N LYS A 357 -0.91 2.58 -7.34
CA LYS A 357 -2.19 3.25 -7.61
C LYS A 357 -2.96 3.53 -6.33
N LYS A 358 -3.64 4.67 -6.28
CA LYS A 358 -4.67 4.97 -5.28
C LYS A 358 -6.05 4.59 -5.86
N LEU A 359 -6.79 3.75 -5.14
CA LEU A 359 -8.10 3.22 -5.51
C LEU A 359 -9.11 3.55 -4.41
N GLY A 360 -9.75 4.71 -4.50
CA GLY A 360 -10.56 5.26 -3.40
C GLY A 360 -9.69 5.49 -2.17
N ALA A 361 -10.13 5.03 -0.99
CA ALA A 361 -9.36 5.17 0.25
C ALA A 361 -8.08 4.32 0.27
N ARG A 362 -8.03 3.25 -0.54
CA ARG A 362 -6.92 2.27 -0.54
C ARG A 362 -5.84 2.65 -1.51
N CYS A 363 -4.66 2.12 -1.25
CA CYS A 363 -3.46 2.28 -2.05
C CYS A 363 -2.82 0.91 -2.25
N VAL A 364 -2.32 0.67 -3.47
CA VAL A 364 -1.48 -0.50 -3.75
C VAL A 364 -0.03 -0.03 -3.78
N ILE A 365 0.81 -0.68 -2.99
CA ILE A 365 2.23 -0.38 -2.83
C ILE A 365 3.04 -1.64 -3.14
N GLU A 366 4.10 -1.51 -3.92
CA GLU A 366 5.13 -2.55 -4.05
C GLU A 366 6.35 -2.10 -3.24
N ALA A 367 6.80 -2.93 -2.31
CA ALA A 367 8.07 -2.77 -1.61
C ALA A 367 9.06 -3.82 -2.13
N TYR A 368 10.23 -3.35 -2.57
CA TYR A 368 11.20 -4.21 -3.23
C TYR A 368 12.39 -4.52 -2.31
N PRO A 369 12.81 -5.79 -2.24
CA PRO A 369 14.03 -6.17 -1.56
C PRO A 369 15.23 -5.57 -2.31
N HIS A 370 16.43 -5.85 -1.80
CA HIS A 370 17.68 -5.33 -2.37
C HIS A 370 17.74 -5.48 -3.90
N ILE A 371 18.29 -4.46 -4.56
CA ILE A 371 18.84 -4.63 -5.91
C ILE A 371 20.07 -5.52 -5.75
N LYS A 372 20.13 -6.64 -6.48
CA LYS A 372 21.33 -7.48 -6.51
C LYS A 372 22.47 -6.69 -7.13
N CYS A 373 23.38 -6.20 -6.28
CA CYS A 373 24.57 -5.48 -6.70
C CYS A 373 25.74 -6.46 -6.71
N THR A 374 26.33 -6.69 -7.88
CA THR A 374 27.53 -7.52 -8.02
C THR A 374 28.73 -6.63 -8.31
N VAL A 375 29.76 -6.69 -7.47
CA VAL A 375 31.07 -6.10 -7.73
C VAL A 375 31.95 -7.17 -8.37
N LEU A 376 32.33 -6.92 -9.62
CA LEU A 376 33.32 -7.71 -10.35
C LEU A 376 34.68 -7.03 -10.22
N ASP A 377 35.67 -7.74 -9.69
CA ASP A 377 37.07 -7.28 -9.66
C ASP A 377 38.02 -8.49 -9.68
N LEU A 378 39.32 -8.23 -9.85
CA LEU A 378 40.35 -9.26 -9.85
C LEU A 378 40.35 -10.05 -8.53
N PRO A 379 40.67 -11.36 -8.56
CA PRO A 379 40.63 -12.23 -7.37
C PRO A 379 41.30 -11.62 -6.13
N LYS A 380 42.51 -11.07 -6.30
CA LYS A 380 43.28 -10.42 -5.22
C LYS A 380 42.59 -9.22 -4.53
N VAL A 381 41.65 -8.57 -5.21
CA VAL A 381 40.85 -7.46 -4.66
C VAL A 381 39.66 -8.04 -3.91
N ILE A 382 38.98 -9.01 -4.51
CA ILE A 382 37.82 -9.69 -3.94
C ILE A 382 38.16 -10.47 -2.67
N ASP A 383 39.35 -11.07 -2.59
CA ASP A 383 39.83 -11.77 -1.39
C ASP A 383 39.87 -10.89 -0.12
N LYS A 384 39.83 -9.56 -0.29
CA LYS A 384 39.84 -8.57 0.79
C LYS A 384 38.51 -7.83 0.94
N ALA A 385 37.49 -8.23 0.20
CA ALA A 385 36.19 -7.56 0.20
C ALA A 385 35.42 -7.82 1.51
N PRO A 386 34.62 -6.86 1.99
CA PRO A 386 33.76 -7.05 3.14
C PRO A 386 32.65 -8.08 2.84
N THR A 387 32.26 -8.85 3.84
CA THR A 387 31.15 -9.82 3.78
C THR A 387 29.95 -9.27 4.55
N ASP A 388 29.31 -8.24 4.00
CA ASP A 388 28.16 -7.58 4.62
C ASP A 388 26.80 -8.15 4.17
N GLY A 389 26.79 -9.03 3.17
CA GLY A 389 25.57 -9.64 2.61
C GLY A 389 24.71 -8.68 1.78
N VAL A 390 25.17 -7.45 1.54
CA VAL A 390 24.45 -6.42 0.77
C VAL A 390 24.94 -6.36 -0.68
N VAL A 391 26.22 -6.65 -0.90
CA VAL A 391 26.88 -6.67 -2.21
C VAL A 391 27.51 -8.03 -2.44
N TYR A 392 27.33 -8.58 -3.64
CA TYR A 392 27.94 -9.83 -4.06
C TYR A 392 29.28 -9.55 -4.72
N TYR A 393 30.34 -10.18 -4.26
CA TYR A 393 31.68 -10.00 -4.80
C TYR A 393 32.03 -11.20 -5.68
N VAL A 394 32.31 -10.93 -6.96
CA VAL A 394 32.68 -11.96 -7.93
C VAL A 394 34.11 -11.70 -8.39
N ALA A 395 34.98 -12.66 -8.12
CA ALA A 395 36.35 -12.66 -8.63
C ALA A 395 36.35 -12.96 -10.13
N GLY A 396 36.96 -12.07 -10.92
CA GLY A 396 37.04 -12.24 -12.36
C GLY A 396 37.80 -11.11 -13.04
N ASP A 397 37.87 -11.19 -14.36
CA ASP A 397 38.52 -10.19 -15.20
C ASP A 397 37.51 -9.66 -16.21
N LEU A 398 37.26 -8.36 -16.15
CA LEU A 398 36.31 -7.62 -16.97
C LEU A 398 36.64 -7.68 -18.48
N PHE A 399 37.87 -7.99 -18.87
CA PHE A 399 38.24 -8.23 -20.27
C PHE A 399 37.71 -9.57 -20.80
N HIS A 400 37.50 -10.54 -19.91
CA HIS A 400 37.10 -11.89 -20.25
C HIS A 400 35.59 -12.09 -20.13
N THR A 401 35.00 -11.76 -18.98
CA THR A 401 33.58 -12.02 -18.72
C THR A 401 33.02 -11.01 -17.72
N VAL A 402 31.83 -10.50 -18.02
CA VAL A 402 31.03 -9.70 -17.09
C VAL A 402 29.79 -10.52 -16.73
N PRO A 403 29.48 -10.73 -15.43
CA PRO A 403 28.28 -11.45 -15.02
C PRO A 403 27.01 -10.84 -15.60
N SER A 404 26.07 -11.69 -16.02
CA SER A 404 24.77 -11.26 -16.52
C SER A 404 24.05 -10.38 -15.49
N SER A 405 23.56 -9.22 -15.93
CA SER A 405 22.92 -8.23 -15.07
C SER A 405 21.97 -7.32 -15.86
N GLN A 406 21.00 -6.73 -15.18
CA GLN A 406 20.08 -5.77 -15.80
C GLN A 406 20.80 -4.49 -16.28
N ALA A 407 21.84 -4.08 -15.53
CA ALA A 407 22.69 -2.97 -15.90
C ALA A 407 24.11 -3.17 -15.37
N VAL A 408 25.09 -2.71 -16.14
CA VAL A 408 26.51 -2.72 -15.75
C VAL A 408 26.97 -1.28 -15.47
N MET A 409 27.61 -1.05 -14.32
CA MET A 409 28.15 0.27 -13.97
C MET A 409 29.68 0.26 -14.03
N LEU A 410 30.25 1.17 -14.83
CA LEU A 410 31.69 1.41 -14.94
C LEU A 410 32.00 2.81 -14.39
N LYS A 411 32.50 2.86 -13.16
CA LYS A 411 32.83 4.13 -12.49
C LYS A 411 34.34 4.36 -12.53
N LEU A 412 34.79 5.35 -13.30
CA LEU A 412 36.20 5.69 -13.46
C LEU A 412 37.05 4.47 -13.85
N VAL A 413 36.51 3.58 -14.69
CA VAL A 413 37.22 2.36 -15.13
C VAL A 413 37.89 2.62 -16.47
N LEU A 414 37.11 3.11 -17.44
CA LEU A 414 37.52 3.18 -18.84
C LEU A 414 38.59 4.24 -19.10
N HIS A 415 38.74 5.27 -18.24
CA HIS A 415 39.86 6.21 -18.39
C HIS A 415 41.24 5.63 -18.12
N PHE A 416 41.36 4.44 -17.51
CA PHE A 416 42.65 3.78 -17.26
C PHE A 416 43.18 3.03 -18.49
N TRP A 417 42.32 2.86 -19.50
CA TRP A 417 42.52 1.93 -20.61
C TRP A 417 42.54 2.63 -21.96
N SER A 418 43.27 2.04 -22.89
CA SER A 418 43.32 2.46 -24.29
C SER A 418 41.95 2.34 -24.95
N ASP A 419 41.74 3.00 -26.10
CA ASP A 419 40.47 2.90 -26.83
C ASP A 419 40.16 1.45 -27.25
N GLU A 420 41.16 0.71 -27.72
CA GLU A 420 41.01 -0.70 -28.10
C GLU A 420 40.57 -1.56 -26.91
N ASP A 421 41.16 -1.32 -25.74
CA ASP A 421 40.81 -2.01 -24.51
C ASP A 421 39.41 -1.62 -24.05
N CYS A 422 39.06 -0.34 -24.06
CA CYS A 422 37.71 0.14 -23.75
C CYS A 422 36.64 -0.53 -24.62
N VAL A 423 36.88 -0.70 -25.92
CA VAL A 423 35.95 -1.40 -26.82
C VAL A 423 35.78 -2.86 -26.41
N LYS A 424 36.87 -3.57 -26.04
CA LYS A 424 36.78 -4.96 -25.53
C LYS A 424 35.93 -5.03 -24.27
N ILE A 425 36.16 -4.13 -23.30
CA ILE A 425 35.42 -4.06 -22.04
C ILE A 425 33.94 -3.81 -22.31
N LEU A 426 33.63 -2.77 -23.10
CA LEU A 426 32.26 -2.39 -23.45
C LEU A 426 31.54 -3.51 -24.20
N THR A 427 32.25 -4.27 -25.05
CA THR A 427 31.70 -5.43 -25.75
C THR A 427 31.29 -6.54 -24.78
N GLN A 428 32.09 -6.80 -23.73
CA GLN A 428 31.70 -7.75 -22.68
C GLN A 428 30.52 -7.24 -21.86
N CYS A 429 30.50 -5.96 -21.49
CA CYS A 429 29.36 -5.35 -20.81
C CYS A 429 28.08 -5.47 -21.64
N LYS A 430 28.16 -5.27 -22.96
CA LYS A 430 27.03 -5.40 -23.88
C LYS A 430 26.45 -6.82 -23.87
N LYS A 431 27.30 -7.84 -23.86
CA LYS A 431 26.88 -9.25 -23.81
C LYS A 431 26.22 -9.63 -22.48
N ALA A 432 26.54 -8.90 -21.41
CA ALA A 432 26.06 -9.17 -20.06
C ALA A 432 24.69 -8.54 -19.76
N ILE A 433 24.19 -7.65 -20.61
CA ILE A 433 22.92 -6.94 -20.40
C ILE A 433 21.83 -7.39 -21.39
N PRO A 434 20.55 -7.34 -21.01
CA PRO A 434 19.44 -7.64 -21.92
C PRO A 434 19.22 -6.51 -22.94
N PRO A 435 18.29 -6.67 -23.90
CA PRO A 435 17.83 -5.59 -24.79
C PRO A 435 17.30 -4.36 -24.04
N ARG A 436 17.23 -3.21 -24.73
CA ARG A 436 16.82 -1.93 -24.14
C ARG A 436 15.37 -1.92 -23.64
N ASP A 437 14.47 -2.57 -24.35
CA ASP A 437 13.04 -2.72 -24.02
C ASP A 437 12.82 -3.58 -22.77
N GLU A 438 13.74 -4.50 -22.49
CA GLU A 438 13.82 -5.23 -21.23
C GLU A 438 14.56 -4.45 -20.14
N GLY A 439 14.99 -3.20 -20.42
CA GLY A 439 15.65 -2.29 -19.47
C GLY A 439 17.18 -2.38 -19.44
N GLY A 440 17.80 -3.08 -20.39
CA GLY A 440 19.25 -3.28 -20.42
C GLY A 440 20.04 -2.02 -20.75
N LYS A 441 21.06 -1.70 -19.94
CA LYS A 441 21.95 -0.55 -20.17
C LYS A 441 23.31 -0.65 -19.50
N VAL A 442 24.31 0.04 -20.04
CA VAL A 442 25.59 0.31 -19.36
C VAL A 442 25.58 1.75 -18.84
N ILE A 443 25.99 1.93 -17.60
CA ILE A 443 26.11 3.23 -16.94
C ILE A 443 27.59 3.52 -16.76
N ILE A 444 28.09 4.57 -17.39
CA ILE A 444 29.48 5.01 -17.30
C ILE A 444 29.52 6.30 -16.49
N ILE A 445 30.35 6.33 -15.45
CA ILE A 445 30.62 7.52 -14.66
C ILE A 445 32.09 7.88 -14.87
N ASP A 446 32.34 8.80 -15.80
CA ASP A 446 33.70 9.19 -16.18
C ASP A 446 33.77 10.68 -16.58
N ILE A 447 34.98 11.19 -16.82
CA ILE A 447 35.16 12.57 -17.29
C ILE A 447 34.85 12.65 -18.79
N VAL A 448 34.08 13.68 -19.16
CA VAL A 448 33.86 14.06 -20.54
C VAL A 448 34.49 15.44 -20.73
N ILE A 449 35.58 15.50 -21.49
CA ILE A 449 36.33 16.72 -21.76
C ILE A 449 35.43 17.70 -22.51
N GLY A 450 35.30 18.93 -22.01
CA GLY A 450 34.65 20.00 -22.76
C GLY A 450 34.59 21.34 -22.02
N PRO A 451 34.60 22.47 -22.76
CA PRO A 451 34.71 23.80 -22.16
C PRO A 451 33.44 24.26 -21.40
N SER A 452 32.36 23.46 -21.45
CA SER A 452 31.03 23.81 -20.93
C SER A 452 30.95 24.09 -19.42
N LEU A 453 31.98 23.76 -18.65
CA LEU A 453 32.02 23.90 -17.18
C LEU A 453 32.89 25.08 -16.71
N GLY A 454 33.34 25.93 -17.64
CA GLY A 454 34.21 27.08 -17.37
C GLY A 454 35.71 26.75 -17.40
N PRO A 455 36.58 27.77 -17.44
CA PRO A 455 38.01 27.62 -17.74
C PRO A 455 38.76 26.78 -16.70
N ILE A 456 38.50 26.98 -15.41
CA ILE A 456 39.18 26.25 -14.32
C ILE A 456 38.85 24.76 -14.36
N MET A 457 37.57 24.42 -14.57
CA MET A 457 37.15 23.01 -14.62
C MET A 457 37.70 22.33 -15.88
N PHE A 458 37.73 23.06 -17.00
CA PHE A 458 38.30 22.56 -18.24
C PHE A 458 39.80 22.30 -18.11
N GLU A 459 40.55 23.21 -17.48
CA GLU A 459 41.96 23.00 -17.15
C GLU A 459 42.16 21.75 -16.27
N ALA A 460 41.34 21.56 -15.23
CA ALA A 460 41.40 20.37 -14.38
C ALA A 460 41.13 19.06 -15.17
N GLN A 461 40.20 19.08 -16.14
CA GLN A 461 39.96 17.93 -17.02
C GLN A 461 41.18 17.61 -17.90
N LEU A 462 41.83 18.64 -18.46
CA LEU A 462 43.04 18.47 -19.27
C LEU A 462 44.24 17.98 -18.45
N LEU A 463 44.39 18.45 -17.21
CA LEU A 463 45.40 17.95 -16.30
C LEU A 463 45.16 16.48 -15.92
N MET A 464 43.89 16.08 -15.74
CA MET A 464 43.53 14.68 -15.55
C MET A 464 43.82 13.83 -16.78
N ASP A 465 43.65 14.38 -17.98
CA ASP A 465 44.02 13.70 -19.23
C ASP A 465 45.52 13.44 -19.31
N MET A 466 46.34 14.46 -19.04
CA MET A 466 47.79 14.29 -18.93
C MET A 466 48.17 13.27 -17.85
N LEU A 467 47.45 13.25 -16.73
CA LEU A 467 47.68 12.27 -15.66
C LEU A 467 47.42 10.84 -16.13
N MET A 468 46.34 10.62 -16.91
CA MET A 468 46.05 9.30 -17.48
C MET A 468 47.12 8.88 -18.47
N MET A 469 47.58 9.79 -19.34
CA MET A 469 48.67 9.54 -20.28
C MET A 469 49.98 9.14 -19.58
N VAL A 470 50.31 9.78 -18.45
CA VAL A 470 51.57 9.53 -17.73
C VAL A 470 51.54 8.24 -16.91
N ASN A 471 50.43 7.96 -16.21
CA ASN A 471 50.37 6.89 -15.22
C ASN A 471 49.69 5.61 -15.71
N THR A 472 49.04 5.65 -16.88
CA THR A 472 48.18 4.58 -17.38
C THR A 472 48.34 4.42 -18.89
N ARG A 473 47.56 3.55 -19.51
CA ARG A 473 47.47 3.48 -20.99
C ARG A 473 46.19 4.16 -21.52
N GLY A 474 45.48 4.87 -20.66
CA GLY A 474 44.21 5.48 -20.99
C GLY A 474 44.29 6.99 -21.20
N ALA A 475 43.10 7.56 -21.39
CA ALA A 475 42.89 8.96 -21.71
C ALA A 475 41.54 9.40 -21.16
N GLN A 476 41.41 10.69 -20.90
CA GLN A 476 40.12 11.35 -20.79
C GLN A 476 39.60 11.65 -22.19
N ARG A 477 38.28 11.62 -22.37
CA ARG A 477 37.65 11.58 -23.69
C ARG A 477 36.65 12.70 -23.87
N SER A 478 36.61 13.28 -25.06
CA SER A 478 35.52 14.17 -25.44
C SER A 478 34.23 13.38 -25.68
N GLU A 479 33.09 14.05 -25.80
CA GLU A 479 31.84 13.39 -26.16
C GLU A 479 31.94 12.63 -27.50
N ASN A 480 32.68 13.17 -28.47
CA ASN A 480 32.87 12.52 -29.77
C ASN A 480 33.70 11.23 -29.65
N ASP A 481 34.71 11.21 -28.78
CA ASP A 481 35.54 10.03 -28.55
C ASP A 481 34.72 8.94 -27.84
N TRP A 482 33.93 9.31 -26.83
CA TRP A 482 32.98 8.40 -26.17
C TRP A 482 31.99 7.80 -27.17
N ARG A 483 31.38 8.64 -28.02
CA ARG A 483 30.48 8.19 -29.09
C ARG A 483 31.15 7.17 -30.00
N LYS A 484 32.41 7.39 -30.39
CA LYS A 484 33.17 6.46 -31.23
C LYS A 484 33.33 5.10 -30.54
N LEU A 485 33.73 5.07 -29.27
CA LEU A 485 33.85 3.82 -28.50
C LEU A 485 32.53 3.05 -28.41
N PHE A 486 31.41 3.74 -28.18
CA PHE A 486 30.10 3.09 -28.07
C PHE A 486 29.70 2.43 -29.39
N VAL A 487 29.89 3.14 -30.51
CA VAL A 487 29.60 2.62 -31.85
C VAL A 487 30.51 1.43 -32.19
N GLU A 488 31.81 1.52 -31.89
CA GLU A 488 32.76 0.43 -32.14
C GLU A 488 32.49 -0.81 -31.28
N ALA A 489 32.04 -0.63 -30.04
CA ALA A 489 31.56 -1.72 -29.17
C ALA A 489 30.15 -2.22 -29.55
N GLY A 490 29.54 -1.63 -30.58
CA GLY A 490 28.28 -2.06 -31.19
C GLY A 490 27.02 -1.55 -30.50
N PHE A 491 27.09 -0.59 -29.56
CA PHE A 491 25.90 0.03 -28.96
C PHE A 491 25.17 0.93 -29.97
N LYS A 492 23.84 1.04 -29.82
CA LYS A 492 22.99 1.75 -30.78
C LYS A 492 22.64 3.18 -30.38
N ASP A 493 22.58 3.44 -29.08
CA ASP A 493 22.17 4.74 -28.54
C ASP A 493 22.91 5.04 -27.24
N TYR A 494 23.07 6.32 -26.92
CA TYR A 494 23.61 6.77 -25.64
C TYR A 494 23.02 8.13 -25.24
N LYS A 495 23.01 8.39 -23.93
CA LYS A 495 22.52 9.63 -23.35
C LYS A 495 23.48 10.10 -22.26
N ILE A 496 23.96 11.34 -22.36
CA ILE A 496 24.64 12.01 -21.26
C ILE A 496 23.57 12.60 -20.33
N VAL A 497 23.38 11.99 -19.17
CA VAL A 497 22.25 12.28 -18.26
C VAL A 497 22.50 13.52 -17.42
N LYS A 498 23.73 13.67 -16.88
CA LYS A 498 24.06 14.74 -15.95
C LYS A 498 25.56 15.04 -15.93
N LYS A 499 25.93 16.32 -15.89
CA LYS A 499 27.28 16.79 -15.57
C LYS A 499 27.36 17.07 -14.07
N LEU A 500 28.20 16.32 -13.36
CA LEU A 500 28.44 16.38 -11.90
C LEU A 500 29.84 16.91 -11.64
N GLY A 501 30.03 18.24 -11.73
CA GLY A 501 31.37 18.82 -11.73
C GLY A 501 32.18 18.29 -12.92
N ALA A 502 33.42 17.83 -12.69
CA ALA A 502 34.27 17.28 -13.76
C ALA A 502 33.76 15.97 -14.39
N ARG A 503 32.86 15.24 -13.72
CA ARG A 503 32.40 13.90 -14.13
C ARG A 503 31.04 13.97 -14.80
N CYS A 504 30.75 13.01 -15.67
CA CYS A 504 29.46 12.86 -16.32
C CYS A 504 28.90 11.46 -16.05
N VAL A 505 27.58 11.35 -16.02
CA VAL A 505 26.87 10.06 -16.07
C VAL A 505 26.39 9.85 -17.50
N ILE A 506 26.85 8.78 -18.13
CA ILE A 506 26.50 8.39 -19.50
C ILE A 506 25.75 7.06 -19.42
N GLU A 507 24.56 7.01 -20.00
CA GLU A 507 23.83 5.76 -20.22
C GLU A 507 24.04 5.31 -21.67
N VAL A 508 24.37 4.04 -21.87
CA VAL A 508 24.66 3.45 -23.19
C VAL A 508 23.77 2.22 -23.38
N TYR A 509 23.14 2.09 -24.55
CA TYR A 509 22.05 1.14 -24.82
C TYR A 509 22.37 0.17 -25.97
N PRO A 510 22.13 -1.15 -25.80
CA PRO A 510 22.59 -2.20 -26.71
C PRO A 510 21.96 -2.23 -28.11
#